data_AF-A0A6M2CL58-F1
#
_entry.id   AF-A0A6M2CL58-F1
#
_cell.length_a   1.000
_cell.length_b   1.000
_cell.length_c   1.000
_cell.angle_alpha   90.00
_cell.angle_beta   90.00
_cell.angle_gamma   90.00
#
_symmetry.space_group_name_H-M   'P 1'
#
loop_
_entity.id
_entity.type
_entity.pdbx_description
1 polymer ?
#
loop_
_entity_poly.entity_id
_entity_poly.type
_entity_poly.pdbx_seq_one_letter_code
_entity_poly.pdbx_strand_id
1 'polypeptide(L)'
;NARHPDWGYLQANKRGKKLWQLGQDLRLTLLNDLQQSPTRIGNSVCRDTSPDLTYCKNIAQARWENTCQLAGSDHYIIAIQVQTSAGKRVHNALAQITEWPKFRDIRESEAPERITNLKEWTASLNDHVRRTTRES
;
A
#
# COMPACT_ATOMS: atom_id res chain seq x y z
N ASN A 1 -8.89 1.32 14.85
CA ASN A 1 -8.26 0.05 14.40
C ASN A 1 -7.85 -0.83 15.57
N ALA A 2 -7.21 -1.98 15.34
CA ALA A 2 -6.80 -2.96 16.35
C ALA A 2 -6.07 -2.22 17.49
N ARG A 3 -6.72 -2.03 18.63
CA ARG A 3 -6.24 -1.12 19.69
C ARG A 3 -5.30 -1.88 20.59
N HIS A 4 -4.13 -1.32 20.88
CA HIS A 4 -3.18 -1.86 21.84
C HIS A 4 -2.35 -0.74 22.49
N PRO A 5 -1.97 -0.86 23.77
CA PRO A 5 -1.08 0.08 24.45
C PRO A 5 0.23 0.34 23.73
N ASP A 6 0.86 -0.69 23.19
CA ASP A 6 2.14 -0.59 22.48
C ASP A 6 2.14 0.42 21.32
N TRP A 7 0.98 0.74 20.73
CA TRP A 7 0.84 1.76 19.69
C TRP A 7 -0.16 2.87 20.05
N GLY A 8 -0.19 3.26 21.32
CA GLY A 8 -0.76 4.55 21.74
C GLY A 8 -2.23 4.52 22.18
N TYR A 9 -2.84 3.35 22.39
CA TYR A 9 -4.20 3.23 22.96
C TYR A 9 -4.18 3.00 24.47
N LEU A 10 -5.18 3.48 25.23
CA LEU A 10 -5.21 3.22 26.69
C LEU A 10 -5.43 1.75 27.00
N GLN A 11 -6.24 1.09 26.17
CA GLN A 11 -6.68 -0.28 26.39
C GLN A 11 -6.63 -1.07 25.10
N ALA A 12 -6.22 -2.33 25.22
CA ALA A 12 -6.23 -3.26 24.11
C ALA A 12 -7.64 -3.80 23.85
N ASN A 13 -8.05 -3.86 22.58
CA ASN A 13 -9.24 -4.62 22.19
C ASN A 13 -8.86 -6.04 21.71
N LYS A 14 -9.85 -6.92 21.51
CA LYS A 14 -9.62 -8.31 21.07
C LYS A 14 -8.72 -8.40 19.83
N ARG A 15 -8.93 -7.50 18.86
CA ARG A 15 -8.14 -7.46 17.61
C ARG A 15 -6.69 -7.03 17.87
N GLY A 16 -6.46 -6.03 18.70
CA GLY A 16 -5.10 -5.58 19.04
C GLY A 16 -4.31 -6.60 19.82
N LYS A 17 -4.94 -7.29 20.79
CA LYS A 17 -4.29 -8.43 21.48
C LYS A 17 -3.88 -9.53 20.50
N LYS A 18 -4.76 -9.90 19.58
CA LYS A 18 -4.46 -10.91 18.56
C LYS A 18 -3.34 -10.46 17.61
N LEU A 19 -3.37 -9.20 17.16
CA LEU A 19 -2.34 -8.65 16.28
C LEU A 19 -0.97 -8.61 16.97
N TRP A 20 -0.95 -8.16 18.22
CA TRP A 20 0.26 -8.13 19.04
C TRP A 20 0.84 -9.54 19.19
N GLN A 21 0.02 -10.53 19.56
CA GLN A 21 0.45 -11.92 19.70
C GLN A 21 1.00 -12.47 18.38
N LEU A 22 0.31 -12.25 17.26
CA LEU A 22 0.79 -12.68 15.94
C LEU A 22 2.13 -12.04 15.57
N GLY A 23 2.34 -10.76 15.92
CA GLY A 23 3.62 -10.09 15.74
C GLY A 23 4.76 -10.81 16.46
N GLN A 24 4.53 -11.22 17.70
CA GLN A 24 5.50 -11.99 18.49
C GLN A 24 5.73 -13.40 17.91
N ASP A 25 4.64 -14.14 17.66
CA ASP A 25 4.69 -15.53 17.19
C ASP A 25 5.43 -15.64 15.84
N LEU A 26 5.23 -14.66 14.95
CA LEU A 26 5.85 -14.62 13.62
C LEU A 26 7.23 -13.95 13.62
N ARG A 27 7.70 -13.48 14.78
CA ARG A 27 8.96 -12.74 14.99
C ARG A 27 9.07 -11.53 14.07
N LEU A 28 8.01 -10.73 14.04
CA LEU A 28 7.98 -9.46 13.31
C LEU A 28 8.55 -8.36 14.20
N THR A 29 9.29 -7.44 13.59
CA THR A 29 9.75 -6.21 14.25
C THR A 29 8.83 -5.07 13.87
N LEU A 30 8.24 -4.40 14.87
CA LEU A 30 7.45 -3.19 14.69
C LEU A 30 8.39 -2.00 14.49
N LEU A 31 8.25 -1.29 13.36
CA LEU A 31 9.14 -0.19 12.97
C LEU A 31 8.67 1.20 13.41
N ASN A 32 7.40 1.34 13.77
CA ASN A 32 6.84 2.63 14.13
C ASN A 32 7.57 3.26 15.34
N ASP A 33 7.80 4.56 15.28
CA ASP A 33 8.11 5.36 16.47
C ASP A 33 6.81 5.86 17.12
N LEU A 34 6.27 5.03 18.00
CA LEU A 34 4.93 5.17 18.55
C LEU A 34 4.85 6.17 19.71
N GLN A 35 6.00 6.61 20.23
CA GLN A 35 6.06 7.56 21.34
C GLN A 35 6.14 9.01 20.85
N GLN A 36 6.71 9.24 19.66
CA GLN A 36 7.00 10.59 19.18
C GLN A 36 6.06 11.07 18.09
N SER A 37 5.47 10.19 17.27
CA SER A 37 4.72 10.61 16.08
C SER A 37 3.49 9.74 15.80
N PRO A 38 2.28 10.13 16.26
CA PRO A 38 1.05 9.38 15.98
C PRO A 38 0.78 9.33 14.48
N THR A 39 0.23 8.22 13.96
CA THR A 39 -0.06 8.10 12.51
C THR A 39 -1.40 8.71 12.10
N ARG A 40 -2.27 8.98 13.07
CA ARG A 40 -3.58 9.59 12.85
C ARG A 40 -3.84 10.69 13.86
N ILE A 41 -4.26 11.85 13.36
CA ILE A 41 -4.64 13.01 14.16
C ILE A 41 -6.01 12.74 14.79
N GLY A 42 -6.09 13.05 16.07
CA GLY A 42 -7.32 13.05 16.83
C GLY A 42 -8.33 14.10 16.36
N ASN A 43 -9.52 14.04 16.93
CA ASN A 43 -10.49 15.12 16.87
C ASN A 43 -10.95 15.46 18.29
N SER A 44 -11.97 16.30 18.44
CA SER A 44 -12.50 16.70 19.77
C SER A 44 -12.98 15.55 20.65
N VAL A 45 -13.17 14.35 20.10
CA VAL A 45 -13.68 13.16 20.80
C VAL A 45 -12.61 12.08 20.97
N CYS A 46 -11.65 12.01 20.06
CA CYS A 46 -10.62 10.98 20.03
C CYS A 46 -9.24 11.61 20.01
N ARG A 47 -8.36 11.22 20.93
CA ARG A 47 -6.94 11.63 20.92
C ARG A 47 -6.17 11.11 19.70
N ASP A 48 -4.96 11.62 19.55
CA ASP A 48 -3.99 11.11 18.57
C ASP A 48 -3.66 9.63 18.83
N THR A 49 -3.58 8.86 17.75
CA THR A 49 -3.39 7.40 17.83
C THR A 49 -2.55 6.90 16.67
N SER A 50 -1.97 5.70 16.80
CA SER A 50 -1.23 5.04 15.71
C SER A 50 -1.94 3.76 15.25
N PRO A 51 -3.06 3.88 14.51
CA PRO A 51 -3.74 2.72 13.94
C PRO A 51 -2.97 2.03 12.81
N ASP A 52 -2.00 2.73 12.20
CA ASP A 52 -1.25 2.26 11.03
C ASP A 52 0.11 1.75 11.49
N LEU A 53 0.35 0.46 11.27
CA LEU A 53 1.52 -0.24 11.81
C LEU A 53 2.35 -0.80 10.67
N THR A 54 3.66 -0.65 10.78
CA THR A 54 4.65 -1.18 9.86
C THR A 54 5.46 -2.25 10.57
N TYR A 55 5.36 -3.47 10.06
CA TYR A 55 6.17 -4.60 10.52
C TYR A 55 7.18 -5.00 9.46
N CYS A 56 8.36 -5.43 9.88
CA CYS A 56 9.33 -6.11 9.02
C CYS A 56 9.69 -7.49 9.56
N LYS A 57 10.25 -8.33 8.69
CA LYS A 57 10.77 -9.65 9.04
C LYS A 57 12.08 -9.87 8.30
N ASN A 58 13.15 -10.18 9.05
CA ASN A 58 14.46 -10.49 8.49
C ASN A 58 15.03 -9.38 7.57
N ILE A 59 14.70 -8.11 7.82
CA ILE A 59 15.29 -6.96 7.12
C ILE A 59 16.21 -6.22 8.08
N ALA A 60 17.52 -6.22 7.80
CA ALA A 60 18.51 -5.60 8.66
C ALA A 60 18.47 -4.07 8.65
N GLN A 61 18.07 -3.46 7.53
CA GLN A 61 18.06 -2.00 7.35
C GLN A 61 16.72 -1.54 6.75
N ALA A 62 15.70 -1.54 7.59
CA ALA A 62 14.43 -0.87 7.31
C ALA A 62 14.40 0.46 8.08
N ARG A 63 14.03 1.54 7.39
CA ARG A 63 13.73 2.84 7.98
C ARG A 63 12.25 3.12 7.84
N TRP A 64 11.69 3.66 8.90
CA TRP A 64 10.31 4.10 8.96
C TRP A 64 10.32 5.57 9.34
N GLU A 65 9.46 6.34 8.68
CA GLU A 65 9.30 7.76 8.91
C GLU A 65 7.82 8.12 8.80
N ASN A 66 7.32 8.83 9.80
CA ASN A 66 6.07 9.59 9.66
C ASN A 66 6.42 10.92 8.99
N THR A 67 5.91 11.16 7.79
CA THR A 67 6.27 12.38 7.04
C THR A 67 5.60 13.63 7.58
N CYS A 68 4.64 13.47 8.51
CA CYS A 68 3.80 14.54 9.04
C CYS A 68 3.01 15.31 7.96
N GLN A 69 2.88 14.75 6.75
CA GLN A 69 2.12 15.34 5.66
C GLN A 69 0.71 14.78 5.62
N LEU A 70 -0.27 15.69 5.47
CA LEU A 70 -1.69 15.37 5.37
C LEU A 70 -2.14 15.68 3.94
N ALA A 71 -2.48 14.64 3.16
CA ALA A 71 -3.04 14.79 1.81
C ALA A 71 -4.57 14.99 1.87
N GLY A 72 -5.04 15.89 2.73
CA GLY A 72 -6.48 16.11 2.99
C GLY A 72 -7.17 15.00 3.80
N SER A 73 -6.40 14.15 4.49
CA SER A 73 -6.87 13.07 5.37
C SER A 73 -6.57 13.39 6.85
N ASP A 74 -7.16 12.65 7.79
CA ASP A 74 -6.78 12.64 9.21
C ASP A 74 -5.61 11.70 9.51
N HIS A 75 -5.10 10.99 8.50
CA HIS A 75 -3.90 10.14 8.57
C HIS A 75 -2.68 10.82 7.95
N TYR A 76 -1.54 10.67 8.62
CA TYR A 76 -0.25 11.06 8.05
C TYR A 76 0.25 10.04 7.03
N ILE A 77 0.93 10.53 6.00
CA ILE A 77 1.65 9.68 5.07
C ILE A 77 2.84 9.02 5.78
N ILE A 78 2.97 7.71 5.62
CA ILE A 78 4.08 6.93 6.17
C ILE A 78 5.05 6.58 5.04
N ALA A 79 6.33 6.89 5.24
CA ALA A 79 7.41 6.50 4.34
C ALA A 79 8.19 5.32 4.94
N ILE A 80 8.43 4.30 4.12
CA ILE A 80 9.20 3.11 4.49
C ILE A 80 10.30 2.94 3.46
N GLN A 81 11.55 2.91 3.92
CA GLN A 81 12.69 2.63 3.08
C GLN A 81 13.31 1.31 3.52
N VAL A 82 13.39 0.35 2.60
CA VAL A 82 14.08 -0.92 2.83
C VAL A 82 15.29 -1.00 1.94
N GLN A 83 16.45 -1.29 2.52
CA GLN A 83 17.60 -1.67 1.71
C GLN A 83 17.42 -3.11 1.25
N THR A 84 17.35 -3.28 -0.06
CA THR A 84 17.45 -4.59 -0.66
C THR A 84 18.91 -4.79 -1.04
N SER A 85 19.45 -5.99 -0.83
CA SER A 85 20.63 -6.41 -1.58
C SER A 85 20.31 -6.16 -3.05
N ALA A 86 21.27 -5.67 -3.86
CA ALA A 86 21.12 -5.65 -5.29
C ALA A 86 20.83 -7.09 -5.76
N GLY A 87 19.55 -7.46 -5.82
CA GLY A 87 19.12 -8.62 -6.57
C GLY A 87 19.71 -8.42 -7.96
N LYS A 88 20.16 -9.49 -8.60
CA LYS A 88 20.56 -9.43 -10.02
C LYS A 88 19.50 -8.59 -10.72
N ARG A 89 19.83 -7.35 -11.08
CA ARG A 89 18.93 -6.51 -11.85
C ARG A 89 18.67 -7.40 -13.05
N VAL A 90 17.42 -7.81 -13.27
CA VAL A 90 17.08 -8.44 -14.54
C VAL A 90 17.22 -7.30 -15.52
N HIS A 91 18.45 -7.07 -15.99
CA HIS A 91 18.83 -5.97 -16.87
C HIS A 91 18.06 -6.05 -18.21
N ASN A 92 17.28 -7.12 -18.41
CA ASN A 92 16.58 -7.47 -19.63
C ASN A 92 15.06 -7.62 -19.45
N ALA A 93 14.49 -7.30 -18.27
CA ALA A 93 13.04 -7.19 -18.17
C ALA A 93 12.66 -5.79 -18.66
N LEU A 94 12.45 -5.66 -19.97
CA LEU A 94 11.92 -4.44 -20.56
C LEU A 94 10.61 -4.13 -19.83
N ALA A 95 10.51 -2.96 -19.20
CA ALA A 95 9.32 -2.60 -18.46
C ALA A 95 8.18 -2.40 -19.47
N GLN A 96 7.04 -3.05 -19.22
CA GLN A 96 5.85 -2.85 -20.02
C GLN A 96 5.15 -1.57 -19.57
N ILE A 97 5.16 -0.56 -20.44
CA ILE A 97 4.58 0.76 -20.18
C ILE A 97 3.35 0.92 -21.08
N THR A 98 2.16 0.92 -20.47
CA THR A 98 0.89 1.22 -21.16
C THR A 98 0.72 2.72 -21.35
N GLU A 99 0.56 3.15 -22.60
CA GLU A 99 0.19 4.51 -22.97
C GLU A 99 -1.31 4.73 -22.72
N TRP A 100 -1.66 5.03 -21.47
CA TRP A 100 -3.04 5.21 -21.03
C TRP A 100 -3.91 6.18 -21.85
N PRO A 101 -3.38 7.29 -22.40
CA PRO A 101 -4.15 8.14 -23.31
C PRO A 101 -4.58 7.38 -24.57
N LYS A 102 -3.64 6.72 -25.27
CA LYS A 102 -3.94 5.90 -26.45
C LYS A 102 -4.91 4.77 -26.12
N PHE A 103 -4.77 4.14 -24.95
CA PHE A 103 -5.71 3.12 -24.50
C PHE A 103 -7.13 3.66 -24.36
N ARG A 104 -7.30 4.87 -23.81
CA ARG A 104 -8.61 5.52 -23.70
C ARG A 104 -9.18 5.87 -25.07
N ASP A 105 -8.38 6.41 -25.98
CA ASP A 105 -8.85 6.76 -27.33
C ASP A 105 -9.34 5.51 -28.10
N ILE A 106 -8.59 4.41 -28.01
CA ILE A 106 -9.00 3.12 -28.60
C ILE A 106 -10.26 2.59 -27.89
N ARG A 107 -10.35 2.74 -26.57
CA ARG A 107 -11.52 2.28 -25.82
C ARG A 107 -12.78 3.08 -26.14
N GLU A 108 -12.67 4.39 -26.32
CA GLU A 108 -13.80 5.24 -26.66
C GLU A 108 -14.33 4.95 -28.07
N SER A 109 -13.45 4.59 -29.00
CA SER A 109 -13.82 4.29 -30.39
C SER A 109 -14.25 2.84 -30.64
N GLU A 110 -13.62 1.86 -29.99
CA GLU A 110 -13.81 0.43 -30.30
C GLU A 110 -14.62 -0.34 -29.23
N ALA A 111 -14.91 0.24 -28.05
CA ALA A 111 -15.68 -0.47 -27.04
C ALA A 111 -17.17 -0.58 -27.44
N PRO A 112 -17.81 -1.75 -27.20
CA PRO A 112 -19.24 -1.87 -27.42
C PRO A 112 -20.01 -1.05 -26.39
N GLU A 113 -21.09 -0.39 -26.83
CA GLU A 113 -21.99 0.37 -25.94
C GLU A 113 -22.59 -0.50 -24.82
N ARG A 114 -22.78 -1.79 -25.10
CA ARG A 114 -23.32 -2.76 -24.14
C ARG A 114 -22.52 -4.05 -24.16
N ILE A 115 -22.14 -4.52 -22.98
CA ILE A 115 -21.48 -5.81 -22.79
C ILE A 115 -22.53 -6.92 -22.90
N THR A 116 -22.50 -7.67 -24.00
CA THR A 116 -23.38 -8.83 -24.25
C THR A 116 -22.68 -10.15 -23.96
N ASN A 117 -21.34 -10.19 -24.09
CA ASN A 117 -20.51 -11.35 -23.81
C ASN A 117 -19.26 -10.94 -23.01
N LEU A 118 -19.16 -11.44 -21.77
CA LEU A 118 -18.05 -11.11 -20.88
C LEU A 118 -16.70 -11.59 -21.41
N LYS A 119 -16.64 -12.78 -22.03
CA LYS A 119 -15.37 -13.35 -22.54
C LYS A 119 -14.81 -12.51 -23.68
N GLU A 120 -15.65 -12.13 -24.62
CA GLU A 120 -15.27 -11.28 -25.77
C GLU A 120 -14.87 -9.89 -25.30
N TRP A 121 -15.62 -9.31 -24.36
CA TRP A 121 -15.28 -8.00 -23.80
C TRP A 121 -13.95 -8.00 -23.05
N THR A 122 -13.66 -9.03 -22.25
CA THR A 122 -12.36 -9.17 -21.57
C THR A 122 -11.23 -9.43 -22.57
N ALA A 123 -11.48 -10.18 -23.65
CA ALA A 123 -10.51 -10.38 -24.71
C ALA A 123 -10.15 -9.06 -25.42
N SER A 124 -11.15 -8.25 -25.78
CA SER A 124 -10.96 -6.91 -26.33
C SER A 124 -10.20 -5.99 -25.36
N LEU A 125 -10.54 -6.00 -24.06
CA LEU A 125 -9.81 -5.21 -23.05
C LEU A 125 -8.31 -5.56 -23.06
N ASN A 126 -7.98 -6.85 -23.03
CA ASN A 126 -6.61 -7.32 -23.02
C ASN A 126 -5.86 -6.98 -24.32
N ASP A 127 -6.55 -7.08 -25.46
CA ASP A 127 -6.00 -6.69 -26.76
C ASP A 127 -5.64 -5.19 -26.79
N HIS A 128 -6.54 -4.33 -26.33
CA HIS A 128 -6.31 -2.88 -26.32
C HIS A 128 -5.14 -2.51 -25.38
N VAL A 129 -5.03 -3.18 -24.23
CA VAL A 129 -3.86 -3.03 -23.34
C VAL A 129 -2.59 -3.45 -24.06
N ARG A 130 -2.57 -4.59 -24.75
CA ARG A 130 -1.39 -5.05 -25.51
C ARG A 130 -0.98 -4.07 -26.60
N ARG A 131 -1.93 -3.57 -27.40
CA ARG A 131 -1.68 -2.60 -28.49
C ARG A 131 -1.10 -1.27 -28.02
N THR A 132 -1.34 -0.90 -26.77
CA THR A 132 -0.93 0.38 -26.20
C THR A 132 0.21 0.24 -25.19
N THR A 133 0.68 -0.98 -24.97
CA THR A 133 1.80 -1.26 -24.07
C THR A 133 3.06 -1.46 -24.89
N ARG A 134 4.07 -0.62 -24.63
CA ARG A 134 5.40 -0.75 -25.22
C ARG A 134 6.38 -1.33 -24.21
N GLU A 135 7.35 -2.07 -24.69
CA GLU A 135 8.49 -2.53 -23.91
C GLU A 135 9.57 -1.43 -23.88
N SER A 136 10.12 -1.15 -22.70
CA SER A 136 11.13 -0.09 -22.48
C SER A 136 12.56 -0.61 -22.51
#